data_AF-A0A818F3G8-F1
#
_entry.id   AF-A0A818F3G8-F1
#
_cell.length_a   1.000
_cell.length_b   1.000
_cell.length_c   1.000
_cell.angle_alpha   90.00
_cell.angle_beta   90.00
_cell.angle_gamma   90.00
#
_symmetry.space_group_name_H-M   'P 1'
#
loop_
_entity.id
_entity.type
_entity.pdbx_description
1 polymer ?
#
loop_
_entity_poly.entity_id
_entity_poly.type
_entity_poly.pdbx_seq_one_letter_code
_entity_poly.pdbx_strand_id
1 'polypeptide(L)' 'MTSRYYPALNEKIHLINDSNSCNGSSQRKLAEIYNISLGSLSNILEREKEYLHDYRTNQNQNVKRKSKIFGSIKLDEQV' A
#
# COMPACT_ATOMS: atom_id res chain seq x y z
N MET A 1 8.23 24.22 11.56
CA MET A 1 7.08 23.87 10.72
C MET A 1 7.11 22.38 10.47
N THR A 2 6.27 21.58 11.13
CA THR A 2 6.16 20.15 10.84
C THR A 2 5.26 19.98 9.61
N SER A 3 5.87 19.78 8.45
CA SER A 3 5.13 19.27 7.29
C SER A 3 4.44 17.99 7.73
N ARG A 4 3.10 17.94 7.68
CA ARG A 4 2.35 16.72 8.00
C ARG A 4 2.61 15.71 6.89
N TYR A 5 3.60 14.85 7.09
CA TYR A 5 3.88 13.74 6.19
C TYR A 5 2.66 12.84 6.14
N TYR A 6 2.13 12.64 4.93
CA TYR A 6 1.02 11.73 4.71
C TYR A 6 1.54 10.54 3.91
N PRO A 7 1.63 9.34 4.51
CA PRO A 7 2.23 8.19 3.84
C PRO A 7 1.44 7.78 2.60
N ALA A 8 2.15 7.37 1.56
CA ALA A 8 1.55 6.75 0.38
C ALA A 8 0.92 5.39 0.72
N LEU A 9 0.04 4.87 -0.15
CA LEU A 9 -0.65 3.60 0.08
C LEU A 9 0.33 2.44 0.37
N ASN A 10 1.43 2.34 -0.38
CA ASN A 10 2.45 1.30 -0.14
C ASN A 10 3.08 1.41 1.25
N GLU A 11 3.40 2.62 1.70
CA GLU A 11 4.00 2.85 3.02
C GLU A 11 3.02 2.51 4.14
N LYS A 12 1.73 2.81 3.96
CA LYS A 12 0.67 2.37 4.89
C LYS A 12 0.61 0.84 4.98
N ILE A 13 0.76 0.13 3.85
CA ILE A 13 0.80 -1.34 3.83
C ILE A 13 2.04 -1.89 4.53
N HIS A 14 3.22 -1.31 4.29
CA HIS A 14 4.44 -1.70 5.00
C HIS A 14 4.29 -1.51 6.51
N LEU A 15 3.72 -0.38 6.92
CA LEU A 15 3.45 -0.07 8.31
C LEU A 15 2.50 -1.09 8.97
N ILE A 16 1.42 -1.47 8.27
CA ILE A 16 0.47 -2.49 8.74
C ILE A 16 1.16 -3.86 8.88
N ASN A 17 1.99 -4.23 7.90
CA ASN A 17 2.72 -5.50 7.94
C ASN A 17 3.75 -5.52 9.08
N ASP A 18 4.44 -4.40 9.33
CA ASP A 18 5.39 -4.26 10.42
C ASP A 18 4.68 -4.30 11.78
N SER A 19 3.51 -3.68 11.92
CA SER A 19 2.73 -3.77 13.17
C SER A 19 2.24 -5.19 13.45
N ASN A 20 1.90 -5.95 12.40
CA ASN A 20 1.41 -7.31 12.54
C ASN A 20 2.53 -8.35 12.72
N SER A 21 3.71 -8.12 12.13
CA SER A 21 4.85 -9.04 12.16
C SER A 21 5.72 -8.88 13.41
N CYS A 22 5.68 -7.71 14.05
CA CYS A 22 6.52 -7.42 15.20
C CYS A 22 5.74 -7.67 16.50
N ASN A 23 5.97 -8.82 17.14
CA ASN A 23 5.44 -9.23 18.46
C ASN A 23 5.91 -8.34 19.64
N GLY A 24 6.06 -7.02 19.45
CA GLY A 24 6.52 -6.13 20.52
C GLY A 24 7.00 -4.74 20.11
N SER A 25 6.97 -4.35 18.82
CA SER A 25 7.26 -2.95 18.48
C SER A 25 6.13 -2.06 18.97
N SER A 26 6.45 -1.18 19.92
CA SER A 26 5.47 -0.21 20.43
C SER A 26 5.03 0.72 19.29
N GLN A 27 3.77 1.14 19.32
CA GLN A 27 3.23 2.13 18.38
C GLN A 27 4.09 3.40 18.30
N ARG A 28 4.79 3.78 19.39
CA ARG A 28 5.77 4.88 19.38
C ARG A 28 6.94 4.62 18.45
N LYS A 29 7.54 3.43 18.51
CA LYS A 29 8.67 3.07 17.64
C LYS A 29 8.27 3.08 16.17
N LEU A 30 7.08 2.58 15.85
CA LEU A 30 6.54 2.64 14.48
C LEU A 30 6.29 4.08 14.03
N ALA A 31 5.72 4.92 14.89
CA ALA A 31 5.51 6.34 14.59
C ALA A 31 6.84 7.08 14.31
N GLU A 32 7.90 6.77 15.05
CA GLU A 32 9.24 7.31 14.82
C GLU A 32 9.86 6.83 13.50
N ILE A 33 9.81 5.53 13.21
CA ILE A 33 10.36 4.94 11.97
C ILE A 33 9.71 5.55 10.73
N TYR A 34 8.39 5.69 10.75
CA TYR A 34 7.62 6.21 9.62
C TYR A 34 7.45 7.73 9.66
N ASN A 35 8.03 8.41 10.67
CA ASN A 35 7.95 9.85 10.90
C ASN A 35 6.51 10.41 10.82
N ILE A 36 5.58 9.70 11.46
CA ILE A 36 4.16 10.08 11.54
C ILE A 36 3.72 10.29 12.99
N SER A 37 2.63 11.04 13.17
CA SER A 37 2.02 11.16 14.50
C SER A 37 1.37 9.86 14.95
N LEU A 38 1.33 9.62 16.27
CA LEU A 38 0.64 8.47 16.86
C LEU A 38 -0.85 8.40 16.44
N GLY A 39 -1.54 9.54 16.37
CA GLY A 39 -2.94 9.56 15.93
C GLY A 39 -3.09 9.16 14.45
N SER A 40 -2.13 9.55 13.60
CA SER A 40 -2.10 9.11 12.20
C SER A 40 -1.82 7.61 12.09
N LEU A 41 -0.90 7.09 12.89
CA LEU A 41 -0.62 5.65 12.99
C LEU A 41 -1.88 4.88 13.40
N SER A 42 -2.56 5.28 14.49
CA SER A 42 -3.79 4.63 14.96
C SER A 42 -4.87 4.62 13.88
N ASN A 43 -5.10 5.76 13.20
CA ASN A 43 -6.07 5.84 12.11
C ASN A 43 -5.68 4.96 10.91
N ILE A 44 -4.38 4.78 10.64
CA ILE A 44 -3.93 3.87 9.59
C ILE A 44 -4.26 2.41 9.94
N LEU A 45 -3.99 2.01 11.19
CA LEU A 45 -4.25 0.66 11.68
C LEU A 45 -5.74 0.35 11.77
N GLU A 46 -6.58 1.29 12.22
CA GLU A 46 -8.04 1.14 12.25
C GLU A 46 -8.63 0.89 10.85
N ARG A 47 -8.03 1.51 9.83
CA ARG A 47 -8.44 1.39 8.43
C ARG A 47 -7.65 0.35 7.64
N GLU A 48 -6.96 -0.56 8.31
CA GLU A 48 -6.12 -1.60 7.69
C GLU A 48 -6.83 -2.34 6.54
N LYS A 49 -8.07 -2.79 6.78
CA LYS A 49 -8.84 -3.57 5.80
C LYS A 49 -9.08 -2.80 4.50
N GLU A 50 -9.34 -1.49 4.60
CA GLU A 50 -9.55 -0.63 3.43
C GLU A 50 -8.26 -0.50 2.61
N TYR A 51 -7.14 -0.22 3.27
CA TYR A 51 -5.87 -0.07 2.56
C TYR A 51 -5.41 -1.38 1.91
N LEU A 52 -5.58 -2.53 2.59
CA LEU A 52 -5.27 -3.83 2.01
C LEU A 52 -6.15 -4.14 0.79
N HIS A 53 -7.43 -3.80 0.85
CA HIS A 53 -8.35 -3.96 -0.27
C HIS A 53 -7.95 -3.07 -1.46
N ASP A 54 -7.65 -1.80 -1.21
CA ASP A 54 -7.23 -0.85 -2.25
C ASP A 54 -5.90 -1.26 -2.88
N TYR A 55 -4.93 -1.71 -2.08
CA TYR A 55 -3.66 -2.22 -2.56
C TYR A 55 -3.85 -3.43 -3.48
N ARG A 56 -4.65 -4.41 -3.06
CA ARG A 56 -4.98 -5.60 -3.89
C ARG A 56 -5.70 -5.21 -5.18
N THR A 57 -6.64 -4.27 -5.11
CA THR A 57 -7.39 -3.81 -6.28
C THR A 57 -6.47 -3.09 -7.27
N ASN A 58 -5.58 -2.22 -6.80
CA ASN A 58 -4.60 -1.53 -7.64
C ASN A 58 -3.62 -2.49 -8.31
N GLN A 59 -3.12 -3.49 -7.58
CA GLN A 59 -2.27 -4.54 -8.15
C GLN A 59 -3.03 -5.33 -9.23
N ASN A 60 -4.28 -5.72 -8.96
CA ASN A 60 -5.11 -6.44 -9.92
C ASN A 60 -5.43 -5.61 -11.17
N GLN A 61 -5.64 -4.29 -11.04
CA GLN A 61 -5.82 -3.40 -12.19
C GLN A 61 -4.55 -3.30 -13.03
N ASN A 62 -3.38 -3.24 -12.40
CA ASN A 62 -2.10 -3.24 -13.12
C ASN A 62 -1.86 -4.56 -13.86
N VAL A 63 -2.23 -5.71 -13.27
CA VAL A 63 -2.18 -7.00 -13.96
C VAL A 63 -3.14 -7.03 -15.16
N LYS A 64 -4.40 -6.61 -14.98
CA LYS A 64 -5.40 -6.55 -16.06
C LYS A 64 -4.95 -5.65 -17.22
N ARG A 65 -4.31 -4.51 -16.93
CA ARG A 65 -3.74 -3.62 -17.95
C ARG A 65 -2.58 -4.29 -18.69
N LYS A 66 -1.67 -4.95 -17.98
CA LYS A 66 -0.56 -5.69 -18.61
C LYS A 66 -1.07 -6.83 -19.50
N SER A 67 -2.07 -7.61 -19.05
CA SER A 67 -2.67 -8.67 -19.87
C SER A 67 -3.34 -8.14 -21.15
N LYS A 68 -3.95 -6.94 -21.13
CA LYS A 68 -4.45 -6.31 -22.36
C LYS A 68 -3.32 -5.93 -23.32
N ILE A 69 -2.22 -5.37 -22.81
CA ILE A 69 -1.08 -4.96 -23.65
C ILE A 69 -0.45 -6.18 -24.35
N PHE A 70 -0.30 -7.31 -23.65
CA PHE A 70 0.23 -8.54 -24.25
C PHE A 70 -0.79 -9.31 -25.10
N GLY A 71 -2.09 -9.15 -24.85
CA GLY A 71 -3.16 -9.75 -25.65
C GLY A 71 -3.47 -9.00 -26.95
N SER A 72 -2.96 -7.78 -27.14
CA SER A 72 -3.15 -6.97 -28.35
C SER A 72 -2.01 -7.09 -29.36
N ILE A 73 -0.95 -7.84 -29.05
CA ILE A 73 0.17 -8.10 -29.98
C ILE A 73 0.04 -9.54 -30.47
N LYS A 74 -0.89 -9.76 -31.40
CA LYS A 74 -0.93 -10.84 -32.42
C LYS A 74 -2.37 -10.98 -32.88
N LEU A 75 -2.72 -10.31 -33.97
CA LEU A 75 -3.68 -10.72 -34.99
C LEU A 75 -3.69 -9.63 -36.08
N ASP A 76 -2.54 -9.38 -36.70
CA ASP A 76 -2.47 -8.60 -37.94
C ASP A 76 -1.20 -8.99 -38.73
N GLU A 77 -1.12 -10.28 -39.05
CA GLU A 77 -0.41 -10.68 -40.27
C GLU A 77 -1.26 -11.75 -40.96
N GLN A 78 -2.20 -11.27 -41.75
CA GLN A 78 -2.78 -12.01 -42.88
C GLN A 78 -1.70 -12.10 -43.97
N VAL A 79 -1.43 -13.30 -44.48
CA VAL A 79 -1.47 -13.77 -45.89
C VAL A 79 -0.94 -15.20 -45.93
#